data_AF-A0A7C7YEZ7-F1
#
_entry.id   AF-A0A7C7YEZ7-F1
#
_cell.length_a   1.000
_cell.length_b   1.000
_cell.length_c   1.000
_cell.angle_alpha   90.00
_cell.angle_beta   90.00
_cell.angle_gamma   90.00
#
_symmetry.space_group_name_H-M   'P 1'
#
loop_
_entity.id
_entity.type
_entity.pdbx_description
1 polymer ?
#
loop_
_entity_poly.entity_id
_entity_poly.type
_entity_poly.pdbx_seq_one_letter_code
_entity_poly.pdbx_strand_id
1 'polypeptide(L)'
;MSSASTKKTFRRAGGLAKTRILSFRVIYVAVFAFLVLYTSTIRLAEIALDQHFGRLAVEAAHVTELGTPVATQIQQAMGDLVERSPWITVGGIRVTSLVLGADGISWIYVHGRIRPQQEGLEPTDVLRQAVELLPASTDVTVSVPHTSLLANGILVTYASLLLWGLYAYNRANQRRYARQTQDAVAARDRAAGRAAEIENELISARRRLQTIEPSEQSQGAEIVEL
;
A
#
# COMPACT_ATOMS: atom_id res chain seq x y z
N MET A 1 9.18 -36.86 -40.11
CA MET A 1 9.26 -36.79 -38.63
C MET A 1 9.42 -35.35 -38.09
N SER A 2 8.68 -34.34 -38.59
CA SER A 2 8.92 -32.91 -38.27
C SER A 2 7.87 -32.23 -37.36
N SER A 3 6.82 -32.93 -36.93
CA SER A 3 5.65 -32.31 -36.26
C SER A 3 5.77 -32.20 -34.72
N ALA A 4 6.63 -33.00 -34.08
CA ALA A 4 6.71 -33.07 -32.62
C ALA A 4 7.51 -31.91 -31.97
N SER A 5 8.44 -31.29 -32.70
CA SER A 5 9.31 -30.23 -32.18
C SER A 5 8.55 -28.91 -32.00
N THR A 6 7.71 -28.53 -32.95
CA THR A 6 6.97 -27.25 -32.99
C THR A 6 5.94 -27.11 -31.87
N LYS A 7 5.32 -28.21 -31.42
CA LYS A 7 4.34 -28.21 -30.31
C LYS A 7 4.98 -27.93 -28.94
N LYS A 8 6.26 -28.31 -28.74
CA LYS A 8 6.97 -28.06 -27.46
C LYS A 8 7.40 -26.60 -27.30
N THR A 9 7.78 -25.93 -28.39
CA THR A 9 8.15 -24.51 -28.40
C THR A 9 6.96 -23.60 -28.11
N PHE A 10 5.79 -23.89 -28.69
CA PHE A 10 4.57 -23.10 -28.45
C PHE A 10 4.06 -23.19 -27.00
N ARG A 11 4.14 -24.37 -26.36
CA ARG A 11 3.77 -24.52 -24.94
C ARG A 11 4.73 -23.77 -23.98
N ARG A 12 6.02 -23.66 -24.32
CA ARG A 12 7.00 -22.89 -23.51
C ARG A 12 6.82 -21.38 -23.64
N ALA A 13 6.53 -20.87 -24.84
CA ALA A 13 6.24 -19.45 -25.05
C ALA A 13 4.99 -18.99 -24.27
N GLY A 14 3.94 -19.82 -24.23
CA GLY A 14 2.73 -19.54 -23.45
C GLY A 14 2.97 -19.44 -21.94
N GLY A 15 3.90 -20.23 -21.38
CA GLY A 15 4.25 -20.18 -19.96
C GLY A 15 4.98 -18.90 -19.53
N LEU A 16 5.90 -18.41 -20.37
CA LEU A 16 6.64 -17.15 -20.15
C LEU A 16 5.74 -15.91 -20.32
N ALA A 17 4.83 -15.94 -21.30
CA ALA A 17 3.83 -14.87 -21.47
C ALA A 17 2.85 -14.82 -20.28
N LYS A 18 2.38 -15.98 -19.80
CA LYS A 18 1.44 -16.06 -18.68
C LYS A 18 2.06 -15.57 -17.36
N THR A 19 3.34 -15.84 -17.11
CA THR A 19 4.07 -15.33 -15.93
C THR A 19 4.36 -13.83 -16.00
N ARG A 20 4.67 -13.28 -17.19
CA ARG A 20 4.76 -11.82 -17.38
C ARG A 20 3.43 -11.12 -17.17
N ILE A 21 2.33 -11.67 -17.69
CA ILE A 21 0.98 -11.12 -17.49
C ILE A 21 0.57 -11.20 -16.01
N LEU A 22 0.91 -12.28 -15.29
CA LEU A 22 0.61 -12.42 -13.87
C LEU A 22 1.40 -11.43 -13.01
N SER A 23 2.71 -11.27 -13.27
CA SER A 23 3.54 -10.29 -12.54
C SER A 23 3.09 -8.86 -12.80
N PHE A 24 2.66 -8.54 -14.02
CA PHE A 24 2.06 -7.26 -14.35
C PHE A 24 0.80 -7.02 -13.51
N ARG A 25 -0.13 -7.98 -13.46
CA ARG A 25 -1.37 -7.89 -12.66
C ARG A 25 -1.11 -7.67 -11.16
N VAL A 26 -0.11 -8.32 -10.59
CA VAL A 26 0.23 -8.15 -9.16
C VAL A 26 0.65 -6.71 -8.86
N ILE A 27 1.44 -6.08 -9.73
CA ILE A 27 1.86 -4.68 -9.55
C ILE A 27 0.64 -3.74 -9.60
N TYR A 28 -0.26 -3.90 -10.58
CA TYR A 28 -1.47 -3.06 -10.65
C TYR A 28 -2.37 -3.24 -9.44
N VAL A 29 -2.58 -4.48 -8.99
CA VAL A 29 -3.38 -4.76 -7.79
C VAL A 29 -2.72 -4.13 -6.56
N ALA A 30 -1.40 -4.19 -6.44
CA ALA A 30 -0.68 -3.57 -5.32
C ALA A 30 -0.80 -2.03 -5.33
N VAL A 31 -0.64 -1.39 -6.50
CA VAL A 31 -0.81 0.07 -6.63
C VAL A 31 -2.24 0.47 -6.36
N PHE A 32 -3.22 -0.29 -6.86
CA PHE A 32 -4.64 -0.03 -6.60
C PHE A 32 -4.96 -0.15 -5.10
N ALA A 33 -4.53 -1.24 -4.47
CA ALA A 33 -4.69 -1.43 -3.03
C ALA A 33 -4.03 -0.30 -2.23
N PHE A 34 -2.83 0.13 -2.64
CA PHE A 34 -2.14 1.27 -2.05
C PHE A 34 -2.95 2.57 -2.15
N LEU A 35 -3.50 2.89 -3.33
CA LEU A 35 -4.31 4.08 -3.52
C LEU A 35 -5.57 4.04 -2.64
N VAL A 36 -6.28 2.92 -2.62
CA VAL A 36 -7.48 2.74 -1.80
C VAL A 36 -7.16 2.89 -0.31
N LEU A 37 -6.08 2.26 0.14
CA LEU A 37 -5.66 2.30 1.54
C LEU A 37 -5.27 3.74 1.92
N TYR A 38 -4.47 4.41 1.08
CA TYR A 38 -4.07 5.80 1.27
C TYR A 38 -5.28 6.73 1.40
N THR A 39 -6.21 6.70 0.43
CA THR A 39 -7.40 7.55 0.46
C THR A 39 -8.30 7.25 1.64
N SER A 40 -8.45 5.97 2.01
CA SER A 40 -9.26 5.57 3.16
C SER A 40 -8.65 6.03 4.47
N THR A 41 -7.32 5.92 4.62
CA THR A 41 -6.62 6.38 5.82
C THR A 41 -6.72 7.89 5.99
N ILE A 42 -6.64 8.67 4.90
CA ILE A 42 -6.87 10.12 4.96
C ILE A 42 -8.30 10.42 5.41
N ARG A 43 -9.30 9.76 4.83
CA ARG A 43 -10.71 9.96 5.23
C ARG A 43 -10.95 9.60 6.70
N LEU A 44 -10.35 8.51 7.18
CA LEU A 44 -10.43 8.13 8.57
C LEU A 44 -9.75 9.15 9.48
N ALA A 45 -8.59 9.69 9.07
CA ALA A 45 -7.92 10.76 9.80
C ALA A 45 -8.77 12.03 9.85
N GLU A 46 -9.40 12.44 8.72
CA GLU A 46 -10.33 13.56 8.68
C GLU A 46 -11.48 13.37 9.67
N ILE A 47 -12.17 12.23 9.63
CA ILE A 47 -13.30 11.92 10.55
C ILE A 47 -12.85 11.95 12.01
N ALA A 48 -11.69 11.35 12.31
CA ALA A 48 -11.17 11.31 13.67
C ALA A 48 -10.80 12.70 14.19
N LEU A 49 -10.19 13.54 13.34
CA LEU A 49 -9.84 14.91 13.68
C LEU A 49 -11.08 15.79 13.80
N ASP A 50 -12.06 15.62 12.92
CA ASP A 50 -13.34 16.34 12.95
C ASP A 50 -14.07 16.10 14.28
N GLN A 51 -14.15 14.84 14.72
CA GLN A 51 -14.70 14.51 16.04
C GLN A 51 -13.88 15.08 17.20
N HIS A 52 -12.55 15.05 17.09
CA HIS A 52 -11.66 15.58 18.13
C HIS A 52 -11.83 17.10 18.29
N PHE A 53 -11.76 17.84 17.17
CA PHE A 53 -11.93 19.29 17.18
C PHE A 53 -13.37 19.71 17.46
N GLY A 54 -14.37 18.92 17.08
CA GLY A 54 -15.76 19.17 17.45
C GLY A 54 -15.98 19.13 18.96
N ARG A 55 -15.42 18.13 19.67
CA ARG A 55 -15.50 18.07 21.15
C ARG A 55 -14.80 19.24 21.81
N LEU A 56 -13.61 19.55 21.32
CA LEU A 56 -12.80 20.68 21.78
C LEU A 56 -13.52 22.03 21.56
N ALA A 57 -14.22 22.19 20.44
CA ALA A 57 -14.99 23.39 20.16
C ALA A 57 -16.21 23.54 21.07
N VAL A 58 -16.91 22.45 21.37
CA VAL A 58 -18.02 22.45 22.34
C VAL A 58 -17.53 22.82 23.75
N GLU A 59 -16.37 22.31 24.15
CA GLU A 59 -15.73 22.66 25.43
C GLU A 59 -15.31 24.13 25.46
N ALA A 60 -14.70 24.63 24.40
CA ALA A 60 -14.30 26.04 24.27
C ALA A 60 -15.50 27.01 24.19
N ALA A 61 -16.67 26.53 23.75
CA ALA A 61 -17.91 27.30 23.72
C ALA A 61 -18.61 27.37 25.10
N HIS A 62 -18.10 26.66 26.11
CA HIS A 62 -18.65 26.70 27.46
C HIS A 62 -18.15 27.94 28.20
N VAL A 63 -19.07 28.87 28.51
CA VAL A 63 -18.77 30.12 29.21
C VAL A 63 -18.74 29.88 30.72
N THR A 64 -17.62 30.19 31.38
CA THR A 64 -17.44 30.01 32.83
C THR A 64 -17.54 31.30 33.62
N GLU A 65 -17.26 32.46 33.02
CA GLU A 65 -17.24 33.75 33.71
C GLU A 65 -18.30 34.71 33.14
N LEU A 66 -19.21 35.20 33.98
CA LEU A 66 -20.24 36.18 33.57
C LEU A 66 -19.73 37.63 33.56
N GLY A 67 -18.48 37.87 33.96
CA GLY A 67 -17.88 39.20 34.05
C GLY A 67 -17.25 39.73 32.77
N THR A 68 -17.07 38.87 31.75
CA THR A 68 -16.48 39.23 30.46
C THR A 68 -17.45 38.90 29.32
N PRO A 69 -17.44 39.64 28.19
CA PRO A 69 -18.34 39.37 27.08
C PRO A 69 -18.18 37.94 26.52
N VAL A 70 -19.29 37.22 26.38
CA VAL A 70 -19.31 35.80 25.96
C VAL A 70 -18.53 35.54 24.68
N ALA A 71 -18.68 36.41 23.67
CA ALA A 71 -17.98 36.17 22.40
C ALA A 71 -16.46 36.35 22.53
N THR A 72 -15.98 37.24 23.41
CA THR A 72 -14.54 37.40 23.65
C THR A 72 -13.93 36.17 24.32
N GLN A 73 -14.66 35.56 25.27
CA GLN A 73 -14.24 34.31 25.92
C GLN A 73 -14.17 33.16 24.92
N ILE A 74 -15.24 32.96 24.14
CA ILE A 74 -15.29 31.90 23.12
C ILE A 74 -14.20 32.13 22.06
N GLN A 75 -13.95 33.38 21.67
CA GLN A 75 -12.88 33.73 20.74
C GLN A 75 -11.49 33.40 21.29
N GLN A 76 -11.19 33.79 22.53
CA GLN A 76 -9.90 33.50 23.15
C GLN A 76 -9.70 32.00 23.31
N ALA A 77 -10.71 31.29 23.82
CA ALA A 77 -10.66 29.84 23.98
C ALA A 77 -10.46 29.12 22.64
N MET A 78 -11.21 29.51 21.59
CA MET A 78 -11.08 28.91 20.26
C MET A 78 -9.76 29.30 19.56
N GLY A 79 -9.28 30.53 19.77
CA GLY A 79 -8.00 31.02 19.25
C GLY A 79 -6.82 30.26 19.84
N ASP A 80 -6.77 30.14 21.18
CA ASP A 80 -5.75 29.33 21.87
C ASP A 80 -5.77 27.88 21.40
N LEU A 81 -6.96 27.32 21.17
CA LEU A 81 -7.14 25.94 20.72
C LEU A 81 -6.59 25.71 19.31
N VAL A 82 -6.78 26.68 18.41
CA VAL A 82 -6.26 26.63 17.04
C VAL A 82 -4.75 26.85 17.02
N GLU A 83 -4.27 27.90 17.67
CA GLU A 83 -2.87 28.33 17.60
C GLU A 83 -1.92 27.35 18.30
N ARG A 84 -2.36 26.75 19.41
CA ARG A 84 -1.53 25.78 20.16
C ARG A 84 -1.60 24.37 19.61
N SER A 85 -2.50 24.08 18.66
CA SER A 85 -2.67 22.73 18.16
C SER A 85 -1.48 22.29 17.31
N PRO A 86 -0.73 21.24 17.72
CA PRO A 86 0.36 20.69 16.92
C PRO A 86 -0.14 20.11 15.59
N TRP A 87 -1.41 19.73 15.53
CA TRP A 87 -2.05 19.23 14.31
C TRP A 87 -2.17 20.30 13.23
N ILE A 88 -2.43 21.54 13.62
CA ILE A 88 -2.57 22.66 12.69
C ILE A 88 -1.17 23.18 12.34
N THR A 89 -0.34 23.46 13.35
CA THR A 89 0.98 24.07 13.17
C THR A 89 2.01 23.15 12.51
N VAL A 90 2.12 21.91 12.97
CA VAL A 90 3.08 20.93 12.44
C VAL A 90 2.39 19.99 11.45
N GLY A 91 1.20 19.51 11.77
CA GLY A 91 0.47 18.58 10.91
C GLY A 91 0.03 19.20 9.58
N GLY A 92 -0.11 20.53 9.50
CA GLY A 92 -0.61 21.24 8.31
C GLY A 92 -2.09 20.99 8.03
N ILE A 93 -2.85 20.59 9.05
CA ILE A 93 -4.28 20.35 8.98
C ILE A 93 -5.01 21.70 8.94
N ARG A 94 -6.07 21.78 8.13
CA ARG A 94 -6.91 22.97 8.05
C ARG A 94 -8.20 22.73 8.81
N VAL A 95 -8.42 23.53 9.84
CA VAL A 95 -9.63 23.49 10.67
C VAL A 95 -10.39 24.80 10.46
N THR A 96 -11.63 24.71 9.99
CA THR A 96 -12.53 25.85 9.90
C THR A 96 -13.59 25.69 10.98
N SER A 97 -13.62 26.61 11.94
CA SER A 97 -14.63 26.62 13.00
C SER A 97 -15.58 27.81 12.85
N LEU A 98 -16.86 27.53 13.09
CA LEU A 98 -17.97 28.46 13.08
C LEU A 98 -18.72 28.30 14.39
N VAL A 99 -18.90 29.40 15.13
CA VAL A 99 -19.74 29.42 16.32
C VAL A 99 -20.90 30.37 16.06
N LEU A 100 -22.10 29.83 16.16
CA LEU A 100 -23.37 30.53 15.99
C LEU A 100 -24.06 30.66 17.35
N GLY A 101 -24.84 31.73 17.52
CA GLY A 101 -25.70 31.90 18.69
C GLY A 101 -26.87 30.92 18.69
N ALA A 102 -27.68 30.99 19.76
CA ALA A 102 -28.87 30.17 19.95
C ALA A 102 -29.91 30.29 18.83
N ASP A 103 -29.91 31.44 18.13
CA ASP A 103 -30.77 31.73 16.98
C ASP A 103 -30.33 31.00 15.70
N GLY A 104 -29.13 30.39 15.68
CA GLY A 104 -28.55 29.72 14.52
C GLY A 104 -28.17 30.67 13.37
N ILE A 105 -28.30 31.98 13.58
CA ILE A 105 -28.09 33.02 12.56
C ILE A 105 -27.04 34.03 13.02
N SER A 106 -26.87 34.26 14.33
CA SER A 106 -25.90 35.21 14.85
C SER A 106 -24.50 34.61 14.89
N TRP A 107 -23.56 35.23 14.16
CA TRP A 107 -22.18 34.76 14.02
C TRP A 107 -21.41 35.28 15.24
N ILE A 108 -21.08 34.38 16.18
CA ILE A 108 -20.28 34.71 17.37
C ILE A 108 -18.79 34.68 17.00
N TYR A 109 -18.38 33.64 16.27
CA TYR A 109 -16.99 33.46 15.85
C TYR A 109 -16.91 32.77 14.49
N VAL A 110 -16.07 33.31 13.60
CA VAL A 110 -15.66 32.65 12.36
C VAL A 110 -14.15 32.68 12.28
N HIS A 111 -13.56 31.52 11.99
CA HIS A 111 -12.11 31.38 11.86
C HIS A 111 -11.48 32.52 11.03
N GLY A 112 -10.68 33.38 11.68
CA GLY A 112 -9.95 34.49 11.05
C GLY A 112 -10.73 35.78 10.77
N ARG A 113 -12.02 35.87 11.11
CA ARG A 113 -12.81 37.11 10.99
C ARG A 113 -13.68 37.34 12.22
N ILE A 114 -13.49 38.51 12.84
CA ILE A 114 -14.22 38.94 14.03
C ILE A 114 -15.29 39.94 13.57
N ARG A 115 -16.51 39.83 14.11
CA ARG A 115 -17.41 40.99 14.15
C ARG A 115 -16.88 41.91 15.26
N PRO A 116 -16.59 43.20 15.03
CA PRO A 116 -16.16 44.07 16.11
C PRO A 116 -17.25 44.09 17.18
N GLN A 117 -16.97 43.50 18.35
CA GLN A 117 -17.80 43.71 19.53
C GLN A 117 -17.49 45.09 20.09
N GLN A 118 -18.52 45.77 20.60
CA GLN A 118 -18.33 47.00 21.35
C GLN A 118 -17.60 46.66 22.66
N GLU A 119 -16.33 47.06 22.76
CA GLU A 119 -15.58 47.00 24.01
C GLU A 119 -16.27 47.88 25.06
N GLY A 120 -16.45 47.36 26.28
CA GLY A 120 -16.99 48.14 27.40
C GLY A 120 -18.51 48.05 27.62
N LEU A 121 -19.12 46.90 27.37
CA LEU A 121 -20.53 46.65 27.76
C LEU A 121 -20.69 46.74 29.29
N GLU A 122 -21.73 47.45 29.72
CA GLU A 122 -22.14 47.48 31.13
C GLU A 122 -22.51 46.05 31.60
N PRO A 123 -22.27 45.68 32.87
CA PRO A 123 -22.51 44.31 33.36
C PRO A 123 -23.93 43.78 33.10
N THR A 124 -24.93 44.67 33.08
CA THR A 124 -26.33 44.32 32.77
C THR A 124 -26.52 43.93 31.30
N ASP A 125 -25.77 44.55 30.39
CA ASP A 125 -25.83 44.27 28.95
C ASP A 125 -25.04 43.01 28.59
N VAL A 126 -23.99 42.67 29.36
CA VAL A 126 -23.26 41.39 29.24
C VAL A 126 -24.17 40.20 29.53
N LEU A 127 -24.98 40.28 30.60
CA LEU A 127 -25.95 39.26 30.95
C LEU A 127 -27.07 39.12 29.91
N ARG A 128 -27.58 40.24 29.38
CA ARG A 128 -28.59 40.21 28.30
C ARG A 128 -28.03 39.55 27.04
N GLN A 129 -26.81 39.90 26.66
CA GLN A 129 -26.13 39.32 25.51
C GLN A 129 -25.87 37.81 25.71
N ALA A 130 -25.50 37.37 26.91
CA ALA A 130 -25.32 35.95 27.21
C ALA A 130 -26.61 35.13 27.05
N VAL A 131 -27.76 35.69 27.48
CA VAL A 131 -29.07 35.04 27.34
C VAL A 131 -29.51 34.93 25.88
N GLU A 132 -29.19 35.93 25.05
CA GLU A 132 -29.53 35.91 23.62
C GLU A 132 -28.65 34.97 22.79
N LEU A 133 -27.38 34.79 23.19
CA LEU A 133 -26.40 34.04 22.41
C LEU A 133 -26.28 32.56 22.79
N LEU A 134 -26.77 32.14 23.97
CA LEU A 134 -26.63 30.78 24.49
C LEU A 134 -27.93 29.97 24.39
N PRO A 135 -27.87 28.65 24.06
CA PRO A 135 -26.67 27.85 23.82
C PRO A 135 -26.06 28.12 22.43
N ALA A 136 -24.75 28.35 22.39
CA ALA A 136 -24.04 28.51 21.13
C ALA A 136 -23.96 27.16 20.39
N SER A 137 -24.24 27.15 19.09
CA SER A 137 -24.01 25.99 18.23
C SER A 137 -22.64 26.10 17.57
N THR A 138 -21.87 25.02 17.62
CA THR A 138 -20.51 24.96 17.07
C THR A 138 -20.49 24.02 15.88
N ASP A 139 -20.08 24.53 14.72
CA ASP A 139 -19.79 23.73 13.54
C ASP A 139 -18.29 23.79 13.25
N VAL A 140 -17.68 22.62 13.09
CA VAL A 140 -16.25 22.50 12.82
C VAL A 140 -16.10 21.60 11.62
N THR A 141 -15.31 22.07 10.64
CA THR A 141 -14.96 21.29 9.47
C THR A 141 -13.46 21.14 9.40
N VAL A 142 -12.99 19.89 9.41
CA VAL A 142 -11.57 19.57 9.28
C VAL A 142 -11.29 19.03 7.89
N SER A 143 -10.23 19.55 7.27
CA SER A 143 -9.69 19.03 6.01
C SER A 143 -8.20 18.76 6.14
N VAL A 144 -7.76 17.66 5.53
CA VAL A 144 -6.34 17.26 5.50
C VAL A 144 -5.83 17.48 4.07
N PRO A 145 -5.16 18.60 3.78
CA PRO A 145 -4.57 18.83 2.45
C PRO A 145 -3.58 17.73 2.10
N HIS A 146 -3.50 17.33 0.83
CA HIS A 146 -2.48 16.37 0.38
C HIS A 146 -1.05 16.89 0.55
N THR A 147 -0.87 18.21 0.64
CA THR A 147 0.41 18.86 0.94
C THR A 147 0.75 18.90 2.43
N SER A 148 -0.17 18.46 3.30
CA SER A 148 0.04 18.45 4.75
C SER A 148 1.11 17.44 5.15
N LEU A 149 1.80 17.70 6.26
CA LEU A 149 2.82 16.80 6.80
C LEU A 149 2.21 15.45 7.19
N LEU A 150 0.97 15.44 7.69
CA LEU A 150 0.24 14.22 8.00
C LEU A 150 -0.02 13.38 6.74
N ALA A 151 -0.54 13.99 5.66
CA ALA A 151 -0.79 13.28 4.40
C ALA A 151 0.51 12.75 3.77
N ASN A 152 1.58 13.54 3.82
CA ASN A 152 2.90 13.14 3.34
C ASN A 152 3.50 12.00 4.18
N GLY A 153 3.37 12.06 5.51
CA GLY A 153 3.84 10.99 6.40
C GLY A 153 3.13 9.67 6.14
N ILE A 154 1.80 9.72 5.95
CA ILE A 154 1.00 8.54 5.56
C ILE A 154 1.48 7.99 4.21
N LEU A 155 1.67 8.86 3.21
CA LEU A 155 2.13 8.47 1.87
C LEU A 155 3.49 7.78 1.93
N VAL A 156 4.47 8.40 2.60
CA VAL A 156 5.84 7.88 2.71
C VAL A 156 5.85 6.52 3.42
N THR A 157 5.05 6.38 4.47
CA THR A 157 4.93 5.11 5.22
C THR A 157 4.40 3.99 4.32
N TYR A 158 3.28 4.23 3.63
CA TYR A 158 2.71 3.23 2.73
C TYR A 158 3.58 2.97 1.49
N ALA A 159 4.24 4.00 0.95
CA ALA A 159 5.14 3.85 -0.19
C ALA A 159 6.35 2.99 0.20
N SER A 160 6.91 3.20 1.40
CA SER A 160 8.00 2.39 1.94
C SER A 160 7.58 0.93 2.12
N LEU A 161 6.39 0.68 2.68
CA LEU A 161 5.84 -0.67 2.84
C LEU A 161 5.60 -1.35 1.49
N LEU A 162 5.06 -0.62 0.51
CA LEU A 162 4.80 -1.13 -0.83
C LEU A 162 6.11 -1.47 -1.55
N LEU A 163 7.10 -0.58 -1.51
CA LEU A 163 8.42 -0.82 -2.13
C LEU A 163 9.13 -2.00 -1.48
N TRP A 164 9.08 -2.09 -0.15
CA TRP A 164 9.64 -3.22 0.58
C TRP A 164 8.94 -4.54 0.21
N GLY A 165 7.60 -4.55 0.17
CA GLY A 165 6.81 -5.71 -0.21
C GLY A 165 7.09 -6.16 -1.65
N LEU A 166 7.17 -5.20 -2.59
CA LEU A 166 7.49 -5.49 -3.98
C LEU A 166 8.91 -6.00 -4.16
N TYR A 167 9.87 -5.44 -3.42
CA TYR A 167 11.25 -5.93 -3.39
C TYR A 167 11.32 -7.36 -2.87
N ALA A 168 10.67 -7.66 -1.75
CA ALA A 168 10.62 -9.01 -1.18
C ALA A 168 9.99 -10.01 -2.16
N TYR A 169 8.87 -9.62 -2.81
CA TYR A 169 8.21 -10.43 -3.82
C TYR A 169 9.12 -10.72 -5.02
N ASN A 170 9.79 -9.69 -5.55
CA ASN A 170 10.69 -9.85 -6.69
C ASN A 170 11.90 -10.73 -6.33
N ARG A 171 12.50 -10.51 -5.15
CA ARG A 171 13.60 -11.33 -4.62
C ARG A 171 13.20 -12.80 -4.50
N ALA A 172 11.99 -13.08 -4.00
CA ALA A 172 11.48 -14.44 -3.88
C ALA A 172 11.28 -15.11 -5.25
N ASN A 173 10.73 -14.37 -6.22
CA ASN A 173 10.55 -14.88 -7.59
C ASN A 173 11.89 -15.15 -8.28
N GLN A 174 12.88 -14.25 -8.16
CA GLN A 174 14.22 -14.46 -8.72
C GLN A 174 14.86 -15.75 -8.20
N ARG A 175 14.74 -16.03 -6.90
CA ARG A 175 15.22 -17.29 -6.31
C ARG A 175 14.53 -18.51 -6.91
N ARG A 176 13.23 -18.44 -7.19
CA ARG A 176 12.47 -19.52 -7.84
C ARG A 176 12.95 -19.76 -9.28
N TYR A 177 13.14 -18.70 -10.05
CA TYR A 177 13.65 -18.80 -11.42
C TYR A 177 15.08 -19.34 -11.48
N ALA A 178 15.95 -18.94 -10.54
CA ALA A 178 17.31 -19.46 -10.43
C ALA A 178 17.31 -20.97 -10.17
N ARG A 179 16.50 -21.45 -9.22
CA ARG A 179 16.34 -22.89 -8.93
C ARG A 179 15.84 -23.67 -10.14
N GLN A 180 14.78 -23.18 -10.80
CA GLN A 180 14.24 -23.84 -12.00
C GLN A 180 15.28 -23.96 -13.13
N THR A 181 16.12 -22.93 -13.29
CA THR A 181 17.17 -22.93 -14.31
C THR A 181 18.27 -23.94 -13.94
N GLN A 182 18.68 -23.96 -12.67
CA GLN A 182 19.66 -24.90 -12.17
C GLN A 182 19.17 -26.36 -12.28
N ASP A 183 17.92 -26.62 -11.94
CA ASP A 183 17.29 -27.95 -12.08
C ASP A 183 17.24 -28.39 -13.55
N ALA A 184 16.95 -27.47 -14.47
CA ALA A 184 16.92 -27.76 -15.90
C ALA A 184 18.33 -28.08 -16.46
N VAL A 185 19.36 -27.36 -16.01
CA VAL A 185 20.77 -27.64 -16.36
C VAL A 185 21.19 -28.99 -15.79
N ALA A 186 20.92 -29.25 -14.51
CA ALA A 186 21.25 -30.53 -13.88
C ALA A 186 20.50 -31.73 -14.52
N ALA A 187 19.27 -31.52 -15.00
CA ALA A 187 18.54 -32.54 -15.75
C ALA A 187 19.17 -32.81 -17.13
N ARG A 188 19.60 -31.76 -17.84
CA ARG A 188 20.32 -31.87 -19.11
C ARG A 188 21.64 -32.63 -18.93
N ASP A 189 22.42 -32.26 -17.93
CA ASP A 189 23.74 -32.85 -17.71
C ASP A 189 23.62 -34.32 -17.28
N ARG A 190 22.62 -34.67 -16.46
CA ARG A 190 22.27 -36.08 -16.17
C ARG A 190 21.86 -36.87 -17.41
N ALA A 191 21.12 -36.26 -18.34
CA ALA A 191 20.75 -36.91 -19.59
C ALA A 191 21.96 -37.12 -20.51
N ALA A 192 22.86 -36.13 -20.59
CA ALA A 192 24.11 -36.24 -21.35
C ALA A 192 25.03 -37.32 -20.76
N GLY A 193 25.17 -37.38 -19.42
CA GLY A 193 25.93 -38.43 -18.75
C GLY A 193 25.38 -39.83 -19.05
N ARG A 194 24.06 -40.02 -18.97
CA ARG A 194 23.42 -41.30 -19.34
C ARG A 194 23.60 -41.67 -20.80
N ALA A 195 23.58 -40.69 -21.71
CA ALA A 195 23.82 -40.97 -23.12
C ALA A 195 25.26 -41.48 -23.36
N ALA A 196 26.25 -40.85 -22.72
CA ALA A 196 27.65 -41.29 -22.79
C ALA A 196 27.86 -42.68 -22.17
N GLU A 197 27.17 -42.98 -21.08
CA GLU A 197 27.19 -44.32 -20.45
C GLU A 197 26.64 -45.39 -21.41
N ILE A 198 25.48 -45.15 -22.02
CA ILE A 198 24.89 -46.06 -23.02
C ILE A 198 25.80 -46.23 -24.23
N GLU A 199 26.45 -45.17 -24.69
CA GLU A 199 27.41 -45.24 -25.81
C GLU A 199 28.61 -46.14 -25.45
N ASN A 200 29.16 -46.00 -24.26
CA ASN A 200 30.23 -46.85 -23.76
C ASN A 200 29.78 -48.32 -23.62
N GLU A 201 28.58 -48.55 -23.09
CA GLU A 201 27.99 -49.89 -23.00
C GLU A 201 27.84 -50.54 -24.38
N LEU A 202 27.31 -49.80 -25.38
CA LEU A 202 27.16 -50.28 -26.75
C LEU A 202 28.49 -50.60 -27.42
N ILE A 203 29.52 -49.75 -27.23
CA ILE A 203 30.87 -50.00 -27.73
C ILE A 203 31.44 -51.27 -27.10
N SER A 204 31.25 -51.46 -25.79
CA SER A 204 31.73 -52.65 -25.07
C SER A 204 31.01 -53.92 -25.54
N ALA A 205 29.69 -53.87 -25.74
CA ALA A 205 28.89 -54.97 -26.24
C ALA A 205 29.31 -55.35 -27.68
N ARG A 206 29.56 -54.35 -28.53
CA ARG A 206 30.06 -54.56 -29.90
C ARG A 206 31.41 -55.26 -29.92
N ARG A 207 32.35 -54.87 -29.04
CA ARG A 207 33.66 -55.55 -28.92
C ARG A 207 33.51 -57.01 -28.47
N ARG A 208 32.61 -57.27 -27.51
CA ARG A 208 32.33 -58.66 -27.06
C ARG A 208 31.78 -59.51 -28.19
N LEU A 209 30.82 -59.01 -28.96
CA LEU A 209 30.25 -59.71 -30.11
C LEU A 209 31.33 -60.03 -31.16
N GLN A 210 32.17 -59.06 -31.51
CA GLN A 210 33.29 -59.27 -32.43
C GLN A 210 34.32 -60.31 -31.97
N THR A 211 34.40 -60.57 -30.66
CA THR A 211 35.31 -61.58 -30.09
C THR A 211 34.70 -62.99 -30.13
N ILE A 212 33.36 -63.10 -30.16
CA ILE A 212 32.63 -64.38 -30.14
C ILE A 212 32.34 -64.88 -31.57
N GLU A 213 32.15 -63.98 -32.53
CA GLU A 213 31.90 -64.30 -33.95
C GLU A 213 32.99 -65.17 -34.66
N PRO A 214 34.30 -65.11 -34.32
CA PRO A 214 35.30 -65.96 -34.98
C PRO A 214 35.16 -67.44 -34.59
N SER A 215 34.68 -67.75 -33.39
CA SER A 215 34.55 -69.14 -32.90
C SER A 215 33.37 -69.89 -33.51
N GLU A 216 32.29 -69.21 -33.91
CA GLU A 216 31.16 -69.85 -34.60
C GLU A 216 31.45 -70.10 -36.09
N GLN A 217 32.24 -69.25 -36.75
CA GLN A 217 32.68 -69.49 -38.12
C GLN A 217 33.61 -70.72 -38.24
N SER A 218 34.41 -71.03 -37.22
CA SER A 218 35.20 -72.28 -37.20
C SER A 218 34.34 -73.54 -36.98
N GLN A 219 33.25 -73.45 -36.20
CA GLN A 219 32.35 -74.61 -35.99
C GLN A 219 31.41 -74.84 -37.18
N GLY A 220 31.01 -73.80 -37.90
CA GLY A 220 30.24 -73.94 -39.14
C GLY A 220 31.03 -74.59 -40.28
N ALA A 221 32.36 -74.43 -40.30
CA ALA A 221 33.22 -75.10 -41.28
C ALA A 221 33.38 -76.60 -40.98
N GLU A 222 33.48 -76.99 -39.70
CA GLU A 222 33.62 -78.40 -39.29
C GLU A 222 32.35 -79.23 -39.54
N ILE A 223 31.16 -78.62 -39.54
CA ILE A 223 29.88 -79.29 -39.82
C ILE A 223 29.65 -79.49 -41.33
N VAL A 224 30.32 -78.74 -42.21
CA VAL A 224 30.19 -78.88 -43.67
C VAL A 224 31.18 -79.90 -44.25
N GLU A 225 32.20 -80.31 -43.48
CA GLU A 225 33.24 -81.26 -43.91
C GLU A 225 32.96 -82.72 -43.49
N LEU A 226 31.81 -83.00 -42.87
CA LEU A 226 31.27 -84.35 -42.58
C LEU A 226 30.07 -84.68 -43.48
#